data_AF-A0A132GPV0-F1
#
_entry.id   AF-A0A132GPV0-F1
#
_cell.length_a   1.000
_cell.length_b   1.000
_cell.length_c   1.000
_cell.angle_alpha   90.00
_cell.angle_beta   90.00
_cell.angle_gamma   90.00
#
_symmetry.space_group_name_H-M   'P 1'
#
loop_
_entity.id
_entity.type
_entity.pdbx_description
1 polymer ?
#
loop_
_entity_poly.entity_id
_entity_poly.type
_entity_poly.pdbx_seq_one_letter_code
_entity_poly.pdbx_strand_id
1 'polypeptide(L)'
;MQQAREYADRFFALNFRDAHFSMTNFKVDSEAIHMGTRQCKVYSLLDVDSVGLPGVLRPYVDMTVNNAVMPVDLMSEIDHIPDVDTVVYNQVIFLPNQKRELALLDKKKNRHASIPNPSNQMAVEDIKQVQEVIAREGKQLVYAHY
;
A
#
# COMPACT_ATOMS: atom_id res chain seq x y z
N MET A 1 12.34 51.99 8.52
CA MET A 1 12.17 50.68 9.18
C MET A 1 11.55 49.63 8.26
N GLN A 2 10.47 49.94 7.53
CA GLN A 2 9.81 48.97 6.64
C GLN A 2 10.69 48.46 5.48
N GLN A 3 11.42 49.34 4.79
CA GLN A 3 12.35 48.95 3.72
C GLN A 3 13.50 48.07 4.22
N ALA A 4 14.08 48.37 5.39
CA ALA A 4 15.16 47.56 5.96
C ALA A 4 14.70 46.14 6.31
N ARG A 5 13.45 46.01 6.80
CA ARG A 5 12.83 44.72 7.07
C ARG A 5 12.58 43.94 5.78
N GLU A 6 12.06 44.60 4.74
CA GLU A 6 11.83 43.98 3.43
C GLU A 6 13.14 43.49 2.79
N TYR A 7 14.22 44.27 2.89
CA TYR A 7 15.55 43.84 2.42
C TYR A 7 16.08 42.64 3.20
N ALA A 8 15.91 42.62 4.53
CA ALA A 8 16.33 41.48 5.34
C ALA A 8 15.53 40.22 4.98
N ASP A 9 14.21 40.34 4.88
CA ASP A 9 13.33 39.21 4.56
C ASP A 9 13.61 38.64 3.15
N ARG A 10 13.88 39.50 2.15
CA ARG A 10 14.33 39.07 0.80
C ARG A 10 15.67 38.35 0.83
N PHE A 11 16.59 38.80 1.68
CA PHE A 11 17.89 38.17 1.86
C PHE A 11 17.76 36.77 2.47
N PHE A 12 16.89 36.61 3.48
CA PHE A 12 16.61 35.31 4.08
C PHE A 12 15.81 34.38 3.16
N ALA A 13 14.93 34.91 2.31
CA ALA A 13 14.19 34.14 1.32
C ALA A 13 15.04 33.74 0.10
N LEU A 14 16.25 34.30 -0.05
CA LEU A 14 17.10 34.19 -1.25
C LEU A 14 16.36 34.59 -2.55
N ASN A 15 15.46 35.58 -2.47
CA ASN A 15 14.70 36.08 -3.63
C ASN A 15 14.81 37.60 -3.74
N PHE A 16 15.60 38.05 -4.73
CA PHE A 16 15.90 39.46 -4.97
C PHE A 16 15.18 40.04 -6.18
N ARG A 17 14.46 39.22 -6.96
CA ARG A 17 13.93 39.62 -8.26
C ARG A 17 12.41 39.76 -8.27
N ASP A 18 11.70 38.90 -7.54
CA ASP A 18 10.25 38.86 -7.62
C ASP A 18 9.59 39.91 -6.74
N ALA A 19 8.47 40.47 -7.18
CA ALA A 19 7.72 41.46 -6.42
C ALA A 19 7.20 40.90 -5.08
N HIS A 20 6.83 39.62 -5.08
CA HIS A 20 6.41 38.87 -3.90
C HIS A 20 7.40 37.74 -3.62
N PHE A 21 7.78 37.56 -2.36
CA PHE A 21 8.65 36.48 -1.91
C PHE A 21 8.00 35.77 -0.72
N SER A 22 8.29 34.49 -0.57
CA SER A 22 7.79 33.69 0.56
C SER A 22 8.94 33.24 1.45
N MET A 23 8.68 33.19 2.76
CA MET A 23 9.59 32.60 3.75
C MET A 23 9.32 31.11 3.98
N THR A 24 8.29 30.54 3.34
CA THR A 24 8.03 29.09 3.30
C THR A 24 8.86 28.42 2.22
N ASN A 25 10.18 28.40 2.41
CA ASN A 25 11.06 27.57 1.58
C ASN A 25 10.92 26.09 1.95
N PHE A 26 11.27 25.23 0.99
CA PHE A 26 11.35 23.79 1.23
C PHE A 26 12.53 23.47 2.13
N LYS A 27 12.27 22.81 3.26
CA LYS A 27 13.30 22.13 4.04
C LYS A 27 13.08 20.64 3.87
N VAL A 28 14.01 19.98 3.19
CA VAL A 28 13.95 18.55 2.90
C VAL A 28 14.87 17.82 3.86
N ASP A 29 14.36 16.78 4.53
CA ASP A 29 15.16 15.82 5.27
C ASP A 29 14.96 14.40 4.68
N SER A 30 15.51 13.37 5.33
CA SER A 30 15.40 11.99 4.82
C SER A 30 13.98 11.43 4.88
N GLU A 31 13.09 12.02 5.69
CA GLU A 31 11.77 11.49 6.02
C GLU A 31 10.62 12.33 5.46
N ALA A 32 10.82 13.64 5.27
CA ALA A 32 9.76 14.58 4.92
C ALA A 32 10.26 15.83 4.19
N ILE A 33 9.32 16.47 3.48
CA ILE A 33 9.47 17.79 2.88
C ILE A 33 8.63 18.78 3.69
N HIS A 34 9.29 19.73 4.35
CA HIS A 34 8.65 20.76 5.18
C HIS A 34 8.48 22.08 4.42
N MET A 35 7.35 22.74 4.64
CA MET A 35 6.94 24.01 4.03
C MET A 35 6.22 24.88 5.08
N GLY A 36 6.99 25.57 5.92
CA GLY A 36 6.46 26.34 7.06
C GLY A 36 5.70 25.45 8.05
N THR A 37 4.38 25.61 8.14
CA THR A 37 3.51 24.82 9.02
C THR A 37 2.99 23.53 8.38
N ARG A 38 3.29 23.29 7.09
CA ARG A 38 2.89 22.08 6.36
C ARG A 38 4.09 21.16 6.19
N GLN A 39 3.84 19.86 6.16
CA GLN A 39 4.84 18.85 5.81
C GLN A 39 4.21 17.80 4.90
N CYS A 40 4.98 17.29 3.95
CA CYS A 40 4.65 16.14 3.13
C CYS A 40 5.57 15.00 3.54
N LYS A 41 4.98 13.86 3.91
CA LYS A 41 5.70 12.64 4.28
C LYS A 41 5.12 11.46 3.53
N VAL A 42 6.00 10.59 3.04
CA VAL A 42 5.60 9.33 2.41
C VAL A 42 5.60 8.27 3.49
N TYR A 43 4.42 7.76 3.81
CA TYR A 43 4.28 6.59 4.67
C TYR A 43 4.12 5.35 3.79
N SER A 44 4.96 4.35 4.01
CA SER A 44 4.65 3.02 3.52
C SER A 44 3.58 2.44 4.43
N LEU A 45 2.39 2.16 3.91
CA LEU A 45 1.32 1.47 4.62
C LEU A 45 1.57 -0.06 4.69
N LEU A 46 2.79 -0.51 4.37
CA LEU A 46 3.20 -1.90 4.50
C LEU A 46 3.36 -2.25 5.98
N ASP A 47 2.47 -3.07 6.50
CA ASP A 47 2.69 -3.83 7.73
C ASP A 47 3.68 -4.97 7.42
N VAL A 48 4.97 -4.74 7.73
CA VAL A 48 6.05 -5.73 7.56
C VAL A 48 5.94 -6.90 8.54
N ASP A 49 5.09 -6.79 9.57
CA ASP A 49 4.91 -7.81 10.60
C ASP A 49 3.70 -8.73 10.33
N SER A 50 2.85 -8.40 9.34
CA SER A 50 1.73 -9.23 8.89
C SER A 50 1.98 -9.80 7.49
N VAL A 51 2.59 -10.99 7.45
CA VAL A 51 2.92 -11.73 6.21
C VAL A 51 1.68 -12.41 5.57
N GLY A 52 0.48 -12.16 6.08
CA GLY A 52 -0.74 -12.85 5.68
C GLY A 52 -1.71 -11.95 4.93
N LEU A 53 -1.56 -11.81 3.60
CA LEU A 53 -2.70 -11.37 2.82
C LEU A 53 -3.83 -12.40 2.99
N PRO A 54 -5.03 -11.99 3.43
CA PRO A 54 -6.14 -12.92 3.53
C PRO A 54 -6.39 -13.54 2.16
N GLY A 55 -6.53 -14.87 2.08
CA GLY A 55 -6.78 -15.60 0.83
C GLY A 55 -8.08 -15.18 0.11
N VAL A 56 -8.86 -14.31 0.74
CA VAL A 56 -10.01 -13.59 0.17
C VAL A 56 -9.87 -12.12 0.54
N LEU A 57 -9.62 -11.26 -0.44
CA LEU A 57 -9.79 -9.82 -0.29
C LEU A 57 -11.29 -9.52 -0.35
N ARG A 58 -11.91 -9.33 0.81
CA ARG A 58 -13.29 -8.86 0.88
C ARG A 58 -13.31 -7.36 0.55
N PRO A 59 -14.37 -6.84 -0.11
CA PRO A 59 -14.49 -5.41 -0.37
C PRO A 59 -14.73 -4.58 0.90
N TYR A 60 -14.73 -5.23 2.06
CA TYR A 60 -14.93 -4.64 3.38
C TYR A 60 -14.20 -5.48 4.44
N VAL A 61 -13.90 -4.86 5.58
CA VAL A 61 -13.39 -5.48 6.80
C VAL A 61 -14.50 -5.45 7.84
N ASP A 62 -14.63 -6.51 8.63
CA ASP A 62 -15.56 -6.54 9.77
C ASP A 62 -14.96 -5.77 10.94
N MET A 63 -15.63 -4.70 11.39
CA MET A 63 -15.25 -3.93 12.58
C MET A 63 -16.27 -4.18 13.70
N THR A 64 -15.77 -4.57 14.87
CA THR A 64 -16.61 -4.74 16.07
C THR A 64 -16.74 -3.43 16.82
N VAL A 65 -17.94 -2.86 16.84
CA VAL A 65 -18.29 -1.67 17.64
C VAL A 65 -19.44 -2.04 18.57
N ASN A 66 -19.26 -1.88 19.89
CA ASN A 66 -20.31 -2.13 20.89
C ASN A 66 -21.00 -3.52 20.75
N ASN A 67 -20.23 -4.60 20.59
CA ASN A 67 -20.72 -5.96 20.36
C ASN A 67 -21.52 -6.19 19.06
N ALA A 68 -21.59 -5.20 18.16
CA ALA A 68 -22.13 -5.35 16.81
C ALA A 68 -20.99 -5.45 15.80
N VAL A 69 -21.10 -6.38 14.86
CA VAL A 69 -20.18 -6.49 13.72
C VAL A 69 -20.75 -5.64 12.58
N MET A 70 -19.98 -4.65 12.14
CA MET A 70 -20.35 -3.78 11.02
C MET A 70 -19.33 -3.91 9.90
N PRO A 71 -19.76 -4.01 8.63
CA PRO A 71 -18.85 -3.99 7.49
C PRO A 71 -18.34 -2.56 7.28
N VAL A 72 -17.02 -2.41 7.16
CA VAL A 72 -16.36 -1.12 6.90
C VAL A 72 -15.46 -1.26 5.67
N ASP A 73 -15.39 -0.25 4.82
CA ASP A 73 -14.57 -0.29 3.60
C ASP A 73 -13.09 -0.56 3.91
N LEU A 74 -12.35 -1.21 3.00
CA LEU A 74 -10.91 -1.47 3.16
C LEU A 74 -10.10 -0.18 3.38
N MET A 75 -10.58 0.95 2.86
CA MET A 75 -9.95 2.26 2.98
C MET A 75 -10.37 3.01 4.24
N SER A 76 -11.20 2.43 5.11
CA SER A 76 -11.67 3.10 6.33
C SER A 76 -10.55 3.50 7.27
N GLU A 77 -9.47 2.72 7.29
CA GLU A 77 -8.28 3.03 8.10
C GLU A 77 -7.54 4.28 7.60
N ILE A 78 -7.67 4.65 6.32
CA ILE A 78 -7.06 5.87 5.76
C ILE A 78 -7.67 7.12 6.40
N ASP A 79 -8.97 7.08 6.72
CA ASP A 79 -9.68 8.18 7.37
C ASP A 79 -9.22 8.43 8.82
N HIS A 80 -8.58 7.43 9.43
CA HIS A 80 -8.12 7.49 10.82
C HIS A 80 -6.65 7.90 10.97
N ILE A 81 -5.97 8.29 9.88
CA ILE A 81 -4.58 8.75 9.96
C ILE A 81 -4.56 10.10 10.69
N PRO A 82 -3.98 10.18 11.90
CA PRO A 82 -4.01 11.40 12.69
C PRO A 82 -3.17 12.50 12.03
N ASP A 83 -3.59 13.76 12.21
CA ASP A 83 -2.83 14.96 11.84
C ASP A 83 -2.45 15.06 10.34
N VAL A 84 -3.30 14.53 9.44
CA VAL A 84 -3.10 14.62 7.98
C VAL A 84 -4.25 15.38 7.30
N ASP A 85 -3.91 16.46 6.60
CA ASP A 85 -4.88 17.26 5.83
C ASP A 85 -5.29 16.60 4.50
N THR A 86 -4.42 15.77 3.91
CA THR A 86 -4.66 15.12 2.60
C THR A 86 -3.84 13.84 2.48
N VAL A 87 -4.51 12.74 2.12
CA VAL A 87 -3.87 11.45 1.85
C VAL A 87 -3.91 11.13 0.36
N VAL A 88 -2.77 10.71 -0.19
CA VAL A 88 -2.69 10.13 -1.53
C VAL A 88 -2.36 8.64 -1.38
N TYR A 89 -3.37 7.79 -1.58
CA TYR A 89 -3.23 6.34 -1.54
C TYR A 89 -3.02 5.77 -2.94
N ASN A 90 -2.05 4.88 -3.10
CA ASN A 90 -1.77 4.20 -4.37
C ASN A 90 -1.63 2.70 -4.13
N GLN A 91 -2.53 1.91 -4.73
CA GLN A 91 -2.47 0.45 -4.71
C GLN A 91 -2.17 -0.06 -6.12
N VAL A 92 -1.07 -0.80 -6.26
CA VAL A 92 -0.72 -1.45 -7.52
C VAL A 92 -1.03 -2.93 -7.41
N ILE A 93 -2.06 -3.38 -8.15
CA ILE A 93 -2.41 -4.80 -8.26
C ILE A 93 -1.95 -5.29 -9.64
N PHE A 94 -1.04 -6.25 -9.67
CA PHE A 94 -0.59 -6.83 -10.93
C PHE A 94 -1.40 -8.07 -11.26
N LEU A 95 -2.03 -8.06 -12.43
CA LEU A 95 -2.77 -9.19 -12.98
C LEU A 95 -1.85 -10.01 -13.91
N PRO A 96 -1.27 -11.13 -13.45
CA PRO A 96 -0.43 -11.96 -14.28
C PRO A 96 -1.22 -12.66 -15.39
N ASN A 97 -0.48 -13.22 -16.36
CA ASN A 97 -1.06 -14.10 -17.36
C ASN A 97 -1.57 -15.39 -16.72
N GLN A 98 -2.88 -15.50 -16.58
CA GLN A 98 -3.55 -16.61 -15.88
C GLN A 98 -3.18 -17.99 -16.43
N LYS A 99 -3.10 -18.14 -17.76
CA LYS A 99 -2.74 -19.42 -18.39
C LYS A 99 -1.32 -19.83 -18.06
N ARG A 100 -0.40 -18.87 -18.09
CA ARG A 100 1.01 -19.10 -17.74
C ARG A 100 1.15 -19.51 -16.27
N GLU A 101 0.47 -18.83 -15.36
CA GLU A 101 0.56 -19.13 -13.93
C GLU A 101 -0.06 -20.48 -13.56
N LEU A 102 -1.20 -20.83 -14.13
CA LEU A 102 -1.80 -22.15 -13.96
C LEU A 102 -0.87 -23.27 -14.44
N ALA A 103 -0.17 -23.08 -15.56
CA ALA A 103 0.81 -24.04 -16.05
C ALA A 103 2.02 -24.20 -15.10
N LEU A 104 2.46 -23.12 -14.46
CA LEU A 104 3.52 -23.16 -13.44
C LEU A 104 3.06 -23.91 -12.19
N LEU A 105 1.83 -23.68 -11.74
CA LEU A 105 1.22 -24.40 -10.63
C LEU A 105 1.10 -25.91 -10.92
N ASP A 106 0.69 -26.30 -12.13
CA ASP A 106 0.66 -27.71 -12.53
C ASP A 106 2.04 -28.37 -12.51
N LYS A 107 3.06 -27.67 -13.03
CA LYS A 107 4.44 -28.16 -12.98
C LYS A 107 4.93 -28.34 -11.54
N LYS A 108 4.59 -27.40 -10.65
CA LYS A 108 4.95 -27.46 -9.22
C LYS A 108 4.23 -28.62 -8.53
N LYS A 109 2.92 -28.78 -8.75
CA LYS A 109 2.11 -29.90 -8.26
C LYS A 109 2.70 -31.25 -8.67
N ASN A 110 3.04 -31.43 -9.95
CA ASN A 110 3.60 -32.68 -10.46
C ASN A 110 4.96 -33.00 -9.83
N ARG A 111 5.80 -31.98 -9.61
CA ARG A 111 7.08 -32.14 -8.92
C ARG A 111 6.89 -32.61 -7.47
N HIS A 112 5.98 -32.00 -6.71
CA HIS A 112 5.71 -32.44 -5.34
C HIS A 112 5.07 -33.84 -5.30
N ALA A 113 4.18 -34.16 -6.23
CA ALA A 113 3.56 -35.49 -6.34
C ALA A 113 4.59 -36.60 -6.64
N SER A 114 5.67 -36.29 -7.38
CA SER A 114 6.72 -37.27 -7.70
C SER A 114 7.62 -37.68 -6.53
N ILE A 115 7.59 -36.94 -5.40
CA ILE A 115 8.39 -37.25 -4.20
C ILE A 115 7.44 -37.27 -2.99
N PRO A 116 6.71 -38.38 -2.75
CA PRO A 116 5.66 -38.41 -1.73
C PRO A 116 6.25 -38.28 -0.32
N ASN A 117 5.89 -37.21 0.37
CA ASN A 117 6.09 -37.03 1.80
C ASN A 117 4.95 -36.14 2.34
N PRO A 118 4.73 -36.08 3.67
CA PRO A 118 3.61 -35.33 4.25
C PRO A 118 3.58 -33.85 3.82
N SER A 119 4.73 -33.18 3.77
CA SER A 119 4.83 -31.78 3.34
C SER A 119 4.48 -31.58 1.87
N ASN A 120 4.93 -32.49 0.99
CA ASN A 120 4.63 -32.46 -0.43
C ASN A 120 3.17 -32.79 -0.73
N GLN A 121 2.54 -33.65 0.07
CA GLN A 121 1.10 -33.94 -0.04
C GLN A 121 0.27 -32.70 0.28
N MET A 122 0.60 -31.97 1.35
CA MET A 122 -0.05 -30.70 1.67
C MET A 122 0.10 -29.69 0.53
N ALA A 123 1.32 -29.51 0.00
CA ALA A 123 1.56 -28.61 -1.13
C ALA A 123 0.76 -28.99 -2.39
N VAL A 124 0.56 -30.28 -2.65
CA VAL A 124 -0.28 -30.76 -3.77
C VAL A 124 -1.75 -30.44 -3.52
N GLU A 125 -2.25 -30.62 -2.31
CA GLU A 125 -3.63 -30.31 -1.92
C GLU A 125 -3.91 -28.81 -1.99
N ASP A 126 -3.01 -27.96 -1.48
CA ASP A 126 -3.13 -26.50 -1.54
C ASP A 126 -3.22 -26.01 -3.00
N ILE A 127 -2.35 -26.52 -3.89
CA ILE A 127 -2.38 -26.17 -5.31
C ILE A 127 -3.71 -26.61 -5.95
N LYS A 128 -4.23 -27.79 -5.61
CA LYS A 128 -5.52 -28.27 -6.12
C LYS A 128 -6.66 -27.38 -5.66
N GLN A 129 -6.68 -26.97 -4.39
CA GLN A 129 -7.70 -26.06 -3.87
C GLN A 129 -7.70 -24.73 -4.61
N VAL A 130 -6.52 -24.13 -4.86
CA VAL A 130 -6.40 -22.91 -5.67
C VAL A 130 -6.95 -23.12 -7.08
N GLN A 131 -6.59 -24.22 -7.74
CA GLN A 131 -7.08 -24.54 -9.09
C GLN A 131 -8.60 -24.75 -9.14
N GLU A 132 -9.17 -25.41 -8.14
CA GLU A 132 -10.61 -25.65 -8.01
C GLU A 132 -11.38 -24.33 -7.84
N VAL A 133 -10.91 -23.46 -6.95
CA VAL A 133 -11.51 -22.15 -6.71
C VAL A 133 -11.51 -21.29 -7.97
N ILE A 134 -10.40 -21.27 -8.71
CA ILE A 134 -10.31 -20.56 -10.00
C ILE A 134 -11.33 -21.12 -11.01
N ALA A 135 -11.42 -22.44 -11.13
CA ALA A 135 -12.29 -23.09 -12.10
C ALA A 135 -13.79 -22.94 -11.75
N ARG A 136 -14.13 -23.05 -10.46
CA ARG A 136 -15.52 -23.06 -9.98
C ARG A 136 -16.09 -21.66 -9.78
N GLU A 137 -15.29 -20.75 -9.25
CA GLU A 137 -15.74 -19.41 -8.84
C GLU A 137 -15.32 -18.32 -9.85
N GLY A 138 -14.57 -18.67 -10.90
CA GLY A 138 -14.11 -17.71 -11.91
C GLY A 138 -13.09 -16.70 -11.39
N LYS A 139 -12.41 -17.01 -10.27
CA LYS A 139 -11.42 -16.12 -9.66
C LYS A 139 -10.14 -16.02 -10.52
N GLN A 140 -9.44 -14.91 -10.38
CA GLN A 140 -8.16 -14.65 -11.05
C GLN A 140 -7.01 -14.59 -10.04
N LEU A 141 -5.85 -15.08 -10.45
CA LEU A 141 -4.59 -14.89 -9.74
C LEU A 141 -4.16 -13.43 -9.85
N VAL A 142 -3.70 -12.87 -8.75
CA VAL A 142 -3.15 -11.52 -8.64
C VAL A 142 -1.81 -11.60 -7.92
N TYR A 143 -0.84 -10.85 -8.40
CA TYR A 143 0.35 -10.55 -7.60
C TYR A 143 0.04 -9.32 -6.78
N ALA A 144 -0.27 -9.55 -5.51
CA ALA A 144 -0.13 -8.50 -4.54
C ALA A 144 1.38 -8.38 -4.26
N HIS A 145 1.97 -7.26 -4.67
CA HIS A 145 3.34 -6.93 -4.30
C HIS A 145 3.39 -6.76 -2.78
N TYR A 146 4.40 -7.38 -2.15
CA TYR A 146 4.80 -7.16 -0.77
C TYR A 146 5.97 -6.18 -0.75
#